data_AF-A0A0B1P3E7-F1
#
_entry.id   AF-A0A0B1P3E7-F1
#
_cell.length_a   1.000
_cell.length_b   1.000
_cell.length_c   1.000
_cell.angle_alpha   90.00
_cell.angle_beta   90.00
_cell.angle_gamma   90.00
#
_symmetry.space_group_name_H-M   'P 1'
#
loop_
_entity.id
_entity.type
_entity.pdbx_description
1 polymer ?
#
loop_
_entity_poly.entity_id
_entity_poly.type
_entity_poly.pdbx_seq_one_letter_code
_entity_poly.pdbx_strand_id
1 'polypeptide(L)'
;MPHSILDENILESGYGVESKPLLQLETFEITTTWRKKLRKIWEGIRPSILTPTSPIQEMQPLRRTAYLDGLRGFAALIVYCGHHQLWARDVIGAGAILENSWGYENRWYFACLPGIRLFFSGGHLAVTIFFVISGYVLSAKPLSYIQSAEYLKLQDNIGSALFRRWLRLYIPVICTTFIYMTSWHLFGIWTASPEHKKTYAEELWNYYIEFKNFSFVFRGSGNDWLTYNFHVWSIPVEFRGSIIIYTVLAAFSRCTVSARLWCTVGLIFYFMYITDGAHYAMFLTGMILCDLDLLSLKGNLPNFFHIFSPHKKVICYTLFIIGIYLGGVPSFKQEYEILQESPGWRWLSVFKPQAVFDYKWFYLYWASLFMVFTIPRISTLKRFFEWRFCQYLGKISFAFYLVHGPVLWILGDRLYVAAGWSREVHGGALPGWINLFPLSKAGPLGLELSFLLPHIIILPVTLWLAEIVTRYIDEPSVRFSQWLYRLTQSTP
;
A
#
# COMPACT_ATOMS: atom_id res chain seq x y z
N MET A 1 -15.17 -41.32 62.58
CA MET A 1 -15.93 -42.56 62.85
C MET A 1 -16.79 -42.30 64.09
N PRO A 2 -18.04 -42.81 64.19
CA PRO A 2 -18.56 -43.97 63.47
C PRO A 2 -19.87 -43.76 62.66
N HIS A 3 -20.03 -44.64 61.66
CA HIS A 3 -21.21 -45.42 61.23
C HIS A 3 -22.54 -44.71 60.93
N SER A 4 -23.06 -44.64 59.69
CA SER A 4 -23.43 -45.64 58.66
C SER A 4 -24.84 -46.24 58.82
N ILE A 5 -25.45 -46.54 57.65
CA ILE A 5 -26.57 -47.47 57.35
C ILE A 5 -27.89 -46.71 57.07
N LEU A 6 -28.31 -46.53 55.81
CA LEU A 6 -29.01 -47.49 54.89
C LEU A 6 -30.37 -47.89 55.49
N ASP A 7 -31.48 -48.09 54.79
CA ASP A 7 -31.97 -47.92 53.42
C ASP A 7 -33.48 -48.25 53.54
N GLU A 8 -34.22 -48.29 52.43
CA GLU A 8 -35.52 -48.98 52.26
C GLU A 8 -36.76 -48.24 52.79
N ASN A 9 -37.89 -48.15 52.10
CA ASN A 9 -38.32 -48.50 50.74
C ASN A 9 -39.82 -48.11 50.62
N ILE A 10 -40.29 -47.95 49.38
CA ILE A 10 -41.65 -48.31 48.92
C ILE A 10 -42.83 -47.36 49.25
N LEU A 11 -43.12 -46.51 48.25
CA LEU A 11 -44.38 -46.39 47.48
C LEU A 11 -45.73 -46.44 48.20
N GLU A 12 -46.52 -45.36 48.06
CA GLU A 12 -47.95 -45.36 47.70
C GLU A 12 -48.38 -43.90 47.40
N SER A 13 -48.58 -43.54 46.13
CA SER A 13 -49.89 -43.43 45.45
C SER A 13 -50.41 -41.98 45.37
N GLY A 14 -50.92 -41.57 44.21
CA GLY A 14 -51.74 -40.36 44.07
C GLY A 14 -51.38 -39.47 42.90
N TYR A 15 -52.12 -39.61 41.80
CA TYR A 15 -52.10 -38.77 40.61
C TYR A 15 -52.18 -37.26 40.92
N GLY A 16 -51.18 -36.50 40.49
CA GLY A 16 -51.19 -35.05 40.38
C GLY A 16 -50.80 -34.64 38.96
N VAL A 17 -51.68 -33.89 38.30
CA VAL A 17 -51.55 -33.44 36.91
C VAL A 17 -50.25 -32.66 36.69
N GLU A 18 -49.34 -33.17 35.85
CA GLU A 18 -48.15 -32.42 35.40
C GLU A 18 -48.57 -31.27 34.48
N SER A 19 -48.47 -30.04 34.99
CA SER A 19 -48.39 -28.85 34.14
C SER A 19 -47.08 -28.89 33.34
N LYS A 20 -47.16 -29.11 32.03
CA LYS A 20 -46.00 -28.93 31.12
C LYS A 20 -45.42 -27.51 31.32
N PRO A 21 -44.12 -27.34 31.61
CA PRO A 21 -43.49 -26.04 31.57
C PRO A 21 -43.44 -25.57 30.11
N LEU A 22 -43.91 -24.34 29.88
CA LEU A 22 -43.80 -23.62 28.62
C LEU A 22 -42.35 -23.57 28.11
N LEU A 23 -42.20 -23.79 26.80
CA LEU A 23 -41.04 -23.57 25.93
C LEU A 23 -40.32 -22.21 26.16
N GLN A 24 -39.58 -22.05 27.26
CA GLN A 24 -38.83 -20.82 27.55
C GLN A 24 -37.32 -21.00 27.77
N LEU A 25 -36.78 -22.22 27.64
CA LEU A 25 -35.35 -22.46 27.90
C LEU A 25 -34.45 -22.46 26.64
N GLU A 26 -34.96 -22.73 25.44
CA GLU A 26 -34.12 -22.71 24.22
C GLU A 26 -34.00 -21.32 23.56
N THR A 27 -35.01 -20.46 23.67
CA THR A 27 -35.01 -19.13 23.04
C THR A 27 -34.05 -18.15 23.73
N PHE A 28 -33.75 -18.34 25.02
CA PHE A 28 -32.84 -17.46 25.77
C PHE A 28 -31.34 -17.78 25.50
N GLU A 29 -30.98 -19.06 25.32
CA GLU A 29 -29.61 -19.45 24.98
C GLU A 29 -29.24 -19.15 23.52
N ILE A 30 -30.19 -19.28 22.60
CA ILE A 30 -29.99 -18.92 21.18
C ILE A 30 -29.80 -17.41 21.03
N THR A 31 -30.63 -16.59 21.69
CA THR A 31 -30.53 -15.12 21.63
C THR A 31 -29.24 -14.60 22.25
N THR A 32 -28.74 -15.20 23.34
CA THR A 32 -27.46 -14.80 23.95
C THR A 32 -26.25 -15.22 23.11
N THR A 33 -26.30 -16.36 22.41
CA THR A 33 -25.22 -16.81 21.52
C THR A 33 -25.16 -16.00 20.22
N TRP A 34 -26.32 -15.71 19.63
CA TRP A 34 -26.42 -14.83 18.46
C TRP A 34 -26.03 -13.39 18.79
N ARG A 35 -26.47 -12.84 19.92
CA ARG A 35 -26.03 -11.51 20.39
C ARG A 35 -24.52 -11.47 20.65
N LYS A 36 -23.93 -12.53 21.22
CA LYS A 36 -22.47 -12.63 21.39
C LYS A 36 -21.73 -12.71 20.06
N LYS A 37 -22.25 -13.45 19.08
CA LYS A 37 -21.67 -13.51 17.72
C LYS A 37 -21.79 -12.17 16.99
N LEU A 38 -22.97 -11.54 17.01
CA LEU A 38 -23.21 -10.21 16.44
C LEU A 38 -22.35 -9.14 17.12
N ARG A 39 -22.19 -9.21 18.44
CA ARG A 39 -21.30 -8.33 19.19
C ARG A 39 -19.84 -8.53 18.80
N LYS A 40 -19.36 -9.78 18.62
CA LYS A 40 -18.01 -10.06 18.13
C LYS A 40 -17.79 -9.57 16.69
N ILE A 41 -18.79 -9.73 15.82
CA ILE A 41 -18.76 -9.21 14.45
C ILE A 41 -18.73 -7.67 14.48
N TRP A 42 -19.57 -7.05 15.31
CA TRP A 42 -19.61 -5.60 15.50
C TRP A 42 -18.32 -5.03 16.08
N GLU A 43 -17.76 -5.62 17.14
CA GLU A 43 -16.44 -5.26 17.69
C GLU A 43 -15.32 -5.46 16.65
N GLY A 44 -15.51 -6.44 15.78
CA GLY A 44 -14.66 -6.75 14.63
C GLY A 44 -14.67 -5.70 13.51
N ILE A 45 -15.83 -5.15 13.23
CA ILE A 45 -16.10 -4.21 12.13
C ILE A 45 -16.08 -2.76 12.62
N ARG A 46 -16.18 -2.49 13.92
CA ARG A 46 -16.19 -1.13 14.46
C ARG A 46 -14.88 -0.39 14.12
N PRO A 47 -14.96 0.83 13.55
CA PRO A 47 -13.79 1.66 13.29
C PRO A 47 -12.94 1.86 14.53
N SER A 48 -11.63 1.78 14.38
CA SER A 48 -10.68 2.00 15.48
C SER A 48 -10.82 3.39 16.11
N ILE A 49 -11.22 4.40 15.33
CA ILE A 49 -11.51 5.77 15.79
C ILE A 49 -12.63 5.79 16.84
N LEU A 50 -13.61 4.90 16.72
CA LEU A 50 -14.73 4.79 17.65
C LEU A 50 -14.40 3.91 18.86
N THR A 51 -13.21 3.32 18.91
CA THR A 51 -12.79 2.48 20.03
C THR A 51 -12.17 3.39 21.09
N PRO A 52 -12.75 3.49 22.31
CA PRO A 52 -12.11 4.22 23.40
C PRO A 52 -10.73 3.60 23.61
N THR A 53 -9.67 4.40 23.45
CA THR A 53 -8.32 3.92 23.72
C THR A 53 -8.30 3.54 25.19
N SER A 54 -8.13 2.26 25.51
CA SER A 54 -7.94 1.85 26.89
C SER A 54 -6.76 2.66 27.45
N PRO A 55 -6.85 3.29 28.63
CA PRO A 55 -5.78 4.12 29.20
C PRO A 55 -4.43 3.38 29.33
N ILE A 56 -4.42 2.06 29.16
CA ILE A 56 -3.31 1.12 29.39
C ILE A 56 -2.82 0.46 28.08
N GLN A 57 -3.14 1.00 26.90
CA GLN A 57 -2.31 0.65 25.73
C GLN A 57 -1.03 1.50 25.80
N GLU A 58 -0.12 1.10 26.69
CA GLU A 58 1.25 1.61 26.75
C GLU A 58 1.75 1.74 25.32
N MET A 59 2.08 2.98 24.92
CA MET A 59 2.69 3.21 23.62
C MET A 59 4.04 2.49 23.66
N GLN A 60 4.07 1.27 23.14
CA GLN A 60 5.30 0.52 22.91
C GLN A 60 6.32 1.48 22.31
N PRO A 61 7.55 1.55 22.85
CA PRO A 61 8.54 2.49 22.37
C PRO A 61 8.73 2.29 20.87
N LEU A 62 8.62 3.39 20.11
CA LEU A 62 8.69 3.34 18.66
C LEU A 62 10.03 2.72 18.26
N ARG A 63 9.98 1.73 17.37
CA ARG A 63 11.18 1.16 16.77
C ARG A 63 11.91 2.25 16.01
N ARG A 64 13.24 2.14 15.88
CA ARG A 64 14.06 3.10 15.14
C ARG A 64 13.58 3.34 13.69
N THR A 65 12.95 2.34 13.09
CA THR A 65 12.41 2.38 11.72
C THR A 65 10.93 2.75 11.64
N ALA A 66 10.29 3.17 12.74
CA ALA A 66 8.86 3.51 12.76
C ALA A 66 8.51 4.63 11.76
N TYR A 67 9.43 5.55 11.49
CA TYR A 67 9.25 6.56 10.46
C TYR A 67 9.01 5.96 9.05
N LEU A 68 9.54 4.77 8.74
CA LEU A 68 9.31 4.10 7.45
C LEU A 68 7.86 3.60 7.34
N ASP A 69 7.29 3.09 8.43
CA ASP A 69 5.87 2.71 8.47
C ASP A 69 4.99 3.95 8.28
N GLY A 70 5.33 5.06 8.95
CA GLY A 70 4.62 6.33 8.81
C GLY A 70 4.72 6.94 7.41
N LEU A 71 5.91 6.91 6.81
CA LEU A 71 6.16 7.36 5.45
C LEU A 71 5.38 6.51 4.43
N ARG A 72 5.37 5.19 4.60
CA ARG A 72 4.55 4.27 3.78
C ARG A 72 3.07 4.58 3.92
N GLY A 73 2.59 4.81 5.15
CA GLY A 73 1.20 5.21 5.39
C GLY A 73 0.81 6.50 4.70
N PHE A 74 1.65 7.52 4.83
CA PHE A 74 1.42 8.81 4.19
C PHE A 74 1.48 8.73 2.66
N ALA A 75 2.45 7.99 2.12
CA ALA A 75 2.53 7.72 0.68
C ALA A 75 1.26 7.03 0.15
N ALA A 76 0.67 6.08 0.90
CA ALA A 76 -0.61 5.46 0.50
C ALA A 76 -1.77 6.47 0.44
N LEU A 77 -1.79 7.47 1.33
CA LEU A 77 -2.74 8.59 1.25
C LEU A 77 -2.51 9.47 0.01
N ILE A 78 -1.26 9.71 -0.36
CA ILE A 78 -0.93 10.44 -1.59
C ILE A 78 -1.38 9.66 -2.84
N VAL A 79 -1.22 8.33 -2.86
CA VAL A 79 -1.75 7.47 -3.94
C VAL A 79 -3.27 7.59 -4.02
N TYR A 80 -3.96 7.50 -2.88
CA TYR A 80 -5.41 7.71 -2.79
C TYR A 80 -5.83 9.06 -3.38
N CYS A 81 -5.22 10.15 -2.91
CA CYS A 81 -5.51 11.49 -3.41
C CYS A 81 -5.26 11.60 -4.92
N GLY A 82 -4.16 11.05 -5.41
CA GLY A 82 -3.81 11.05 -6.83
C GLY A 82 -4.86 10.38 -7.71
N HIS A 83 -5.29 9.16 -7.39
CA HIS A 83 -6.30 8.46 -8.18
C HIS A 83 -7.67 9.14 -8.14
N HIS A 84 -8.05 9.71 -6.99
CA HIS A 84 -9.29 10.47 -6.87
C HIS A 84 -9.25 11.77 -7.70
N GLN A 85 -8.11 12.49 -7.69
CA GLN A 85 -7.92 13.66 -8.56
C GLN A 85 -7.99 13.26 -10.02
N LEU A 86 -7.25 12.23 -10.45
CA LEU A 86 -7.25 11.77 -11.83
C LEU A 86 -8.66 11.39 -12.30
N TRP A 87 -9.42 10.65 -11.48
CA TRP A 87 -10.80 10.30 -11.80
C TRP A 87 -11.66 11.56 -12.03
N ALA A 88 -11.58 12.56 -11.15
CA ALA A 88 -12.39 13.78 -11.28
C ALA A 88 -11.95 14.65 -12.48
N ARG A 89 -10.66 14.62 -12.83
CA ARG A 89 -10.09 15.47 -13.90
C ARG A 89 -10.21 14.88 -15.28
N ASP A 90 -10.30 13.57 -15.40
CA ASP A 90 -10.62 12.90 -16.67
C ASP A 90 -11.93 13.45 -17.27
N VAL A 91 -12.92 13.76 -16.42
CA VAL A 91 -14.22 14.32 -16.82
C VAL A 91 -14.10 15.68 -17.53
N ILE A 92 -13.09 16.49 -17.20
CA ILE A 92 -12.92 17.85 -17.72
C ILE A 92 -11.65 18.00 -18.56
N GLY A 93 -10.97 16.89 -18.89
CA GLY A 93 -9.69 16.91 -19.60
C GLY A 93 -8.55 17.60 -18.84
N ALA A 94 -8.70 17.84 -17.53
CA ALA A 94 -7.73 18.55 -16.70
C ALA A 94 -6.61 17.66 -16.15
N GLY A 95 -6.62 16.35 -16.48
CA GLY A 95 -5.52 15.44 -16.14
C GLY A 95 -4.19 15.95 -16.68
N ALA A 96 -4.21 16.44 -17.93
CA ALA A 96 -3.06 17.09 -18.58
C ALA A 96 -2.52 18.30 -17.82
N ILE A 97 -3.35 18.99 -17.03
CA ILE A 97 -2.92 20.15 -16.25
C ILE A 97 -2.19 19.68 -14.98
N LEU A 98 -2.79 18.77 -14.21
CA LEU A 98 -2.21 18.30 -12.95
C LEU A 98 -0.96 17.45 -13.14
N GLU A 99 -0.89 16.70 -14.24
CA GLU A 99 0.24 15.82 -14.53
C GLU A 99 1.42 16.53 -15.21
N ASN A 100 1.26 17.79 -15.62
CA ASN A 100 2.35 18.62 -16.16
C ASN A 100 2.90 19.64 -15.16
N SER A 101 3.96 20.35 -15.57
CA SER A 101 4.63 21.37 -14.75
C SER A 101 3.83 22.67 -14.65
N TRP A 102 4.11 23.44 -13.61
CA TRP A 102 3.61 24.81 -13.46
C TRP A 102 4.08 25.69 -14.62
N GLY A 103 3.15 26.30 -15.35
CA GLY A 103 3.44 27.13 -16.53
C GLY A 103 3.47 26.38 -17.85
N TYR A 104 3.30 25.05 -17.87
CA TYR A 104 3.17 24.28 -19.10
C TYR A 104 1.95 24.74 -19.92
N GLU A 105 2.15 24.99 -21.22
CA GLU A 105 1.14 25.60 -22.11
C GLU A 105 0.55 26.93 -21.57
N ASN A 106 1.37 27.76 -20.92
CA ASN A 106 0.95 29.03 -20.30
C ASN A 106 -0.14 28.90 -19.22
N ARG A 107 -0.26 27.73 -18.59
CA ARG A 107 -1.24 27.46 -17.51
C ARG A 107 -0.59 27.47 -16.13
N TRP A 108 -1.08 28.36 -15.25
CA TRP A 108 -0.47 28.65 -13.95
C TRP A 108 -1.45 28.36 -12.80
N TYR A 109 -1.57 27.09 -12.42
CA TYR A 109 -2.45 26.68 -11.32
C TYR A 109 -1.67 26.46 -10.03
N PHE A 110 -2.26 26.85 -8.90
CA PHE A 110 -1.70 26.63 -7.56
C PHE A 110 -1.36 25.15 -7.31
N ALA A 111 -2.23 24.23 -7.73
CA ALA A 111 -2.01 22.78 -7.60
C ALA A 111 -0.82 22.24 -8.41
N CYS A 112 -0.29 23.00 -9.38
CA CYS A 112 0.87 22.59 -10.17
C CYS A 112 2.20 23.10 -9.59
N LEU A 113 2.18 23.97 -8.58
CA LEU A 113 3.39 24.54 -7.98
C LEU A 113 4.35 23.44 -7.50
N PRO A 114 5.68 23.60 -7.72
CA PRO A 114 6.67 22.64 -7.24
C PRO A 114 6.50 22.34 -5.74
N GLY A 115 6.53 21.05 -5.39
CA GLY A 115 6.26 20.57 -4.04
C GLY A 115 4.79 20.50 -3.65
N ILE A 116 3.99 21.55 -3.89
CA ILE A 116 2.54 21.53 -3.63
C ILE A 116 1.85 20.47 -4.49
N ARG A 117 2.26 20.34 -5.76
CA ARG A 117 1.69 19.35 -6.68
C ARG A 117 1.78 17.91 -6.19
N LEU A 118 2.74 17.59 -5.31
CA LEU A 118 2.87 16.25 -4.75
C LEU A 118 1.64 15.80 -3.96
N PHE A 119 0.87 16.74 -3.40
CA PHE A 119 -0.39 16.43 -2.70
C PHE A 119 -1.57 16.15 -3.65
N PHE A 120 -1.44 16.54 -4.93
CA PHE A 120 -2.50 16.40 -5.94
C PHE A 120 -2.20 15.29 -6.95
N SER A 121 -0.95 15.21 -7.42
CA SER A 121 -0.50 14.30 -8.48
C SER A 121 0.74 13.48 -8.10
N GLY A 122 1.12 13.44 -6.81
CA GLY A 122 2.33 12.76 -6.34
C GLY A 122 2.24 11.23 -6.24
N GLY A 123 1.23 10.59 -6.85
CA GLY A 123 1.00 9.15 -6.74
C GLY A 123 2.18 8.32 -7.24
N HIS A 124 2.80 8.70 -8.36
CA HIS A 124 3.98 7.99 -8.87
C HIS A 124 5.20 8.08 -7.95
N LEU A 125 5.45 9.23 -7.33
CA LEU A 125 6.50 9.40 -6.31
C LEU A 125 6.21 8.53 -5.08
N ALA A 126 4.96 8.47 -4.63
CA ALA A 126 4.59 7.62 -3.51
C ALA A 126 4.88 6.13 -3.79
N VAL A 127 4.65 5.67 -5.02
CA VAL A 127 5.02 4.30 -5.44
C VAL A 127 6.54 4.09 -5.47
N THR A 128 7.33 5.05 -5.96
CA THR A 128 8.80 4.89 -5.93
C THR A 128 9.35 4.92 -4.51
N ILE A 129 8.73 5.65 -3.58
CA ILE A 129 9.01 5.58 -2.15
C ILE A 129 8.71 4.18 -1.61
N PHE A 130 7.60 3.53 -2.01
CA PHE A 130 7.34 2.14 -1.63
C PHE A 130 8.44 1.20 -2.06
N PHE A 131 8.92 1.29 -3.29
CA PHE A 131 10.00 0.41 -3.78
C PHE A 131 11.31 0.58 -2.99
N VAL A 132 11.70 1.82 -2.66
CA VAL A 132 12.88 2.07 -1.82
C VAL A 132 12.66 1.56 -0.39
N ILE A 133 11.49 1.79 0.21
CA ILE A 133 11.17 1.27 1.56
C ILE A 133 11.18 -0.26 1.56
N SER A 134 10.59 -0.89 0.55
CA SER A 134 10.55 -2.34 0.40
C SER A 134 11.97 -2.91 0.31
N GLY A 135 12.83 -2.33 -0.52
CA GLY A 135 14.26 -2.68 -0.54
C GLY A 135 14.94 -2.58 0.83
N TYR A 136 14.70 -1.48 1.55
CA TYR A 136 15.28 -1.26 2.88
C TYR A 136 14.80 -2.31 3.89
N VAL A 137 13.48 -2.53 3.98
CA VAL A 137 12.87 -3.40 5.01
C VAL A 137 13.18 -4.87 4.74
N LEU A 138 13.17 -5.30 3.47
CA LEU A 138 13.49 -6.68 3.10
C LEU A 138 14.96 -7.02 3.40
N SER A 139 15.86 -6.05 3.30
CA SER A 139 17.29 -6.25 3.53
C SER A 139 17.73 -6.11 4.98
N ALA A 140 16.96 -5.44 5.85
CA ALA A 140 17.39 -5.12 7.21
C ALA A 140 17.82 -6.33 8.05
N LYS A 141 16.99 -7.39 8.08
CA LYS A 141 17.30 -8.59 8.86
C LYS A 141 18.40 -9.44 8.19
N PRO A 142 18.35 -9.76 6.89
CA PRO A 142 19.45 -10.43 6.19
C PRO A 142 20.81 -9.72 6.34
N LEU A 143 20.86 -8.40 6.14
CA LEU A 143 22.10 -7.63 6.28
C LEU A 143 22.63 -7.64 7.71
N SER A 144 21.74 -7.63 8.71
CA SER A 144 22.17 -7.77 10.11
C SER A 144 22.93 -9.09 10.34
N TYR A 145 22.45 -10.20 9.75
CA TYR A 145 23.10 -11.51 9.82
C TYR A 145 24.40 -11.57 9.00
N ILE A 146 24.43 -10.97 7.81
CA ILE A 146 25.64 -10.88 6.98
C ILE A 146 26.74 -10.13 7.75
N GLN A 147 26.42 -8.98 8.33
CA GLN A 147 27.38 -8.17 9.07
C GLN A 147 27.80 -8.79 10.42
N SER A 148 27.04 -9.74 10.96
CA SER A 148 27.42 -10.51 12.15
C SER A 148 27.99 -11.89 11.82
N ALA A 149 28.24 -12.19 10.53
CA ALA A 149 28.71 -13.48 10.03
C ALA A 149 27.82 -14.69 10.42
N GLU A 150 26.52 -14.48 10.65
CA GLU A 150 25.55 -15.51 11.03
C GLU A 150 24.88 -16.16 9.79
N TYR A 151 25.68 -16.83 8.96
CA TYR A 151 25.23 -17.30 7.64
C TYR A 151 24.13 -18.39 7.65
N LEU A 152 24.08 -19.23 8.69
CA LEU A 152 23.01 -20.23 8.82
C LEU A 152 21.65 -19.56 9.04
N LYS A 153 21.58 -18.62 9.99
CA LYS A 153 20.38 -17.81 10.24
C LYS A 153 19.99 -16.96 9.03
N LEU A 154 20.97 -16.49 8.25
CA LEU A 154 20.73 -15.81 6.98
C LEU A 154 19.99 -16.71 5.99
N GLN A 155 20.49 -17.93 5.77
CA GLN A 155 19.89 -18.89 4.84
C GLN A 155 18.46 -19.25 5.24
N ASP A 156 18.23 -19.53 6.53
CA ASP A 156 16.90 -19.77 7.08
C ASP A 156 15.99 -18.56 6.87
N ASN A 157 16.52 -17.35 7.10
CA ASN A 157 15.75 -16.14 6.94
C ASN A 157 15.33 -15.88 5.49
N ILE A 158 16.26 -16.01 4.54
CA ILE A 158 16.00 -15.80 3.11
C ILE A 158 15.02 -16.85 2.58
N GLY A 159 15.25 -18.14 2.86
CA GLY A 159 14.37 -19.22 2.39
C GLY A 159 12.95 -19.05 2.90
N SER A 160 12.82 -18.73 4.20
CA SER A 160 11.53 -18.48 4.84
C SER A 160 10.86 -17.19 4.33
N ALA A 161 11.62 -16.14 4.04
CA ALA A 161 11.09 -14.89 3.50
C ALA A 161 10.59 -15.05 2.06
N LEU A 162 11.35 -15.73 1.21
CA LEU A 162 10.99 -16.00 -0.18
C LEU A 162 9.72 -16.85 -0.28
N PHE A 163 9.64 -17.97 0.46
CA PHE A 163 8.48 -18.87 0.47
C PHE A 163 7.17 -18.12 0.77
N ARG A 164 7.19 -17.25 1.79
CA ARG A 164 5.99 -16.54 2.22
C ARG A 164 5.65 -15.32 1.38
N ARG A 165 6.61 -14.75 0.63
CA ARG A 165 6.43 -13.43 -0.01
C ARG A 165 5.32 -13.47 -1.05
N TRP A 166 5.27 -14.51 -1.88
CA TRP A 166 4.20 -14.67 -2.88
C TRP A 166 2.83 -14.71 -2.20
N LEU A 167 2.67 -15.58 -1.19
CA LEU A 167 1.41 -15.74 -0.45
C LEU A 167 0.96 -14.43 0.23
N ARG A 168 1.88 -13.72 0.88
CA ARG A 168 1.57 -12.46 1.59
C ARG A 168 1.14 -11.33 0.67
N LEU A 169 1.73 -11.25 -0.52
CA LEU A 169 1.37 -10.22 -1.50
C LEU A 169 0.07 -10.58 -2.22
N TYR A 170 -0.04 -11.81 -2.71
CA TYR A 170 -1.10 -12.20 -3.63
C TYR A 170 -2.39 -12.67 -2.94
N ILE A 171 -2.36 -13.25 -1.74
CA ILE A 171 -3.62 -13.65 -1.05
C ILE A 171 -4.52 -12.43 -0.79
N PRO A 172 -4.03 -11.32 -0.23
CA PRO A 172 -4.89 -10.15 -0.02
C PRO A 172 -5.39 -9.52 -1.32
N VAL A 173 -4.57 -9.52 -2.39
CA VAL A 173 -5.01 -9.13 -3.72
C VAL A 173 -6.16 -10.02 -4.17
N ILE A 174 -5.99 -11.35 -4.16
CA ILE A 174 -7.01 -12.33 -4.56
C ILE A 174 -8.31 -12.07 -3.80
N CYS A 175 -8.26 -11.98 -2.47
CA CYS A 175 -9.46 -11.80 -1.67
C CYS A 175 -10.18 -10.48 -2.00
N THR A 176 -9.45 -9.37 -2.10
CA THR A 176 -10.06 -8.06 -2.36
C THR A 176 -10.64 -7.94 -3.77
N THR A 177 -9.92 -8.42 -4.80
CA THR A 177 -10.42 -8.39 -6.19
C THR A 177 -11.53 -9.40 -6.43
N PHE A 178 -11.48 -10.56 -5.78
CA PHE A 178 -12.55 -11.55 -5.84
C PHE A 178 -13.83 -11.02 -5.19
N ILE A 179 -13.75 -10.42 -3.99
CA ILE A 179 -14.92 -9.79 -3.35
C ILE A 179 -15.50 -8.67 -4.23
N TYR A 180 -14.63 -7.86 -4.83
CA TYR A 180 -15.06 -6.78 -5.74
C TYR A 180 -15.79 -7.33 -6.96
N MET A 181 -15.22 -8.32 -7.64
CA MET A 181 -15.85 -9.02 -8.78
C MET A 181 -17.19 -9.65 -8.40
N THR A 182 -17.23 -10.38 -7.29
CA THR A 182 -18.46 -11.02 -6.83
C THR A 182 -19.54 -9.99 -6.46
N SER A 183 -19.17 -8.80 -5.99
CA SER A 183 -20.13 -7.77 -5.57
C SER A 183 -21.05 -7.30 -6.70
N TRP A 184 -20.55 -7.13 -7.93
CA TRP A 184 -21.40 -6.68 -9.04
C TRP A 184 -22.36 -7.76 -9.52
N HIS A 185 -21.97 -9.04 -9.48
CA HIS A 185 -22.86 -10.15 -9.82
C HIS A 185 -23.91 -10.42 -8.75
N LEU A 186 -23.58 -10.21 -7.47
CA LEU A 186 -24.53 -10.43 -6.37
C LEU A 186 -25.55 -9.29 -6.21
N PHE A 187 -25.09 -8.04 -6.38
CA PHE A 187 -25.90 -6.85 -6.07
C PHE A 187 -26.32 -6.06 -7.30
N GLY A 188 -25.93 -6.48 -8.52
CA GLY A 188 -26.23 -5.75 -9.75
C GLY A 188 -25.53 -4.38 -9.83
N ILE A 189 -24.36 -4.24 -9.20
CA ILE A 189 -23.61 -2.97 -9.15
C ILE A 189 -22.93 -2.74 -10.50
N TRP A 190 -23.34 -1.72 -11.23
CA TRP A 190 -22.61 -1.27 -12.42
C TRP A 190 -21.30 -0.55 -12.05
N THR A 191 -20.26 -0.76 -12.86
CA THR A 191 -18.97 -0.03 -12.81
C THR A 191 -18.50 0.29 -14.24
N ALA A 192 -17.86 1.44 -14.45
CA ALA A 192 -17.38 1.85 -15.77
C ALA A 192 -16.27 0.96 -16.35
N SER A 193 -15.51 0.27 -15.50
CA SER A 193 -14.46 -0.68 -15.89
C SER A 193 -14.22 -1.69 -14.75
N PRO A 194 -13.97 -2.99 -15.02
CA PRO A 194 -14.05 -3.67 -16.32
C PRO A 194 -15.46 -3.72 -16.93
N GLU A 195 -15.54 -4.10 -18.20
CA GLU A 195 -16.77 -4.64 -18.79
C GLU A 195 -17.10 -5.99 -18.13
N HIS A 196 -18.27 -6.07 -17.48
CA HIS A 196 -18.72 -7.29 -16.80
C HIS A 196 -19.10 -8.37 -17.80
N LYS A 197 -18.72 -9.62 -17.52
CA LYS A 197 -19.15 -10.79 -18.27
C LYS A 197 -20.62 -11.08 -17.99
N LYS A 198 -21.26 -11.79 -18.94
CA LYS A 198 -22.71 -12.08 -18.86
C LYS A 198 -23.02 -13.05 -17.73
N THR A 199 -22.12 -14.01 -17.49
CA THR A 199 -22.31 -15.03 -16.46
C THR A 199 -21.17 -15.02 -15.44
N TYR A 200 -21.48 -15.41 -14.20
CA TYR A 200 -20.48 -15.50 -13.13
C TYR A 200 -19.37 -16.52 -13.45
N ALA A 201 -19.71 -17.59 -14.17
CA ALA A 201 -18.74 -18.61 -14.59
C ALA A 201 -17.74 -18.05 -15.61
N GLU A 202 -18.20 -17.27 -16.59
CA GLU A 202 -17.34 -16.57 -17.54
C GLU A 202 -16.45 -15.54 -16.83
N GLU A 203 -17.02 -14.78 -15.90
CA GLU A 203 -16.27 -13.80 -15.10
C GLU A 203 -15.17 -14.48 -14.29
N LEU A 204 -15.48 -15.57 -13.59
CA LEU A 204 -14.52 -16.33 -12.80
C LEU A 204 -13.41 -16.94 -13.65
N TRP A 205 -13.74 -17.43 -14.84
CA TRP A 205 -12.75 -17.98 -15.77
C TRP A 205 -11.84 -16.89 -16.33
N ASN A 206 -12.39 -15.74 -16.70
CA ASN A 206 -11.63 -14.58 -17.15
C ASN A 206 -10.70 -14.08 -16.05
N TYR A 207 -11.21 -13.96 -14.82
CA TYR A 207 -10.44 -13.61 -13.63
C TYR A 207 -9.26 -14.56 -13.42
N TYR A 208 -9.48 -15.87 -13.51
CA TYR A 208 -8.42 -16.86 -13.37
C TYR A 208 -7.33 -16.70 -14.45
N ILE A 209 -7.72 -16.55 -15.72
CA ILE A 209 -6.79 -16.36 -16.84
C ILE A 209 -5.94 -15.11 -16.64
N GLU A 210 -6.56 -14.01 -16.21
CA GLU A 210 -5.84 -12.77 -15.99
C GLU A 210 -4.93 -12.86 -14.76
N PHE A 211 -5.44 -13.39 -13.65
CA PHE A 211 -4.70 -13.47 -12.39
C PHE A 211 -3.48 -14.40 -12.47
N LYS A 212 -3.59 -15.55 -13.14
CA LYS A 212 -2.44 -16.46 -13.31
C LYS A 212 -1.30 -15.79 -14.08
N ASN A 213 -1.63 -14.95 -15.07
CA ASN A 213 -0.64 -14.21 -15.86
C ASN A 213 -0.09 -13.01 -15.07
N PHE A 214 -0.95 -12.30 -14.34
CA PHE A 214 -0.57 -11.19 -13.46
C PHE A 214 0.41 -11.64 -12.35
N SER A 215 0.18 -12.82 -11.76
CA SER A 215 1.01 -13.35 -10.66
C SER A 215 2.28 -14.10 -11.12
N PHE A 216 2.48 -14.27 -12.43
CA PHE A 216 3.64 -14.97 -12.99
C PHE A 216 4.88 -14.06 -13.04
N VAL A 217 5.91 -14.44 -12.28
CA VAL A 217 7.11 -13.61 -12.07
C VAL A 217 7.93 -13.39 -13.34
N PHE A 218 8.07 -14.42 -14.19
CA PHE A 218 8.90 -14.38 -15.40
C PHE A 218 8.15 -13.90 -16.64
N ARG A 219 7.02 -13.21 -16.45
CA ARG A 219 6.30 -12.58 -17.56
C ARG A 219 7.18 -11.47 -18.14
N GLY A 220 7.72 -11.70 -19.34
CA GLY A 220 8.70 -10.81 -19.98
C GLY A 220 8.10 -9.67 -20.82
N SER A 221 6.82 -9.76 -21.20
CA SER A 221 6.14 -8.72 -21.97
C SER A 221 4.63 -8.72 -21.71
N GLY A 222 4.03 -7.53 -21.75
CA GLY A 222 2.58 -7.32 -21.62
C GLY A 222 2.18 -6.34 -20.53
N ASN A 223 0.87 -6.18 -20.37
CA ASN A 223 0.30 -5.31 -19.35
C ASN A 223 0.43 -5.93 -17.94
N ASP A 224 1.10 -5.23 -17.02
CA ASP A 224 1.19 -5.58 -15.59
C ASP A 224 -0.12 -5.22 -14.84
N TRP A 225 -1.15 -4.73 -15.54
CA TRP A 225 -2.43 -4.41 -14.94
C TRP A 225 -3.30 -5.66 -14.77
N LEU A 226 -4.09 -5.64 -13.70
CA LEU A 226 -5.20 -6.54 -13.45
C LEU A 226 -6.47 -5.74 -13.64
N THR A 227 -7.33 -6.10 -14.59
CA THR A 227 -8.50 -5.33 -14.99
C THR A 227 -9.47 -5.16 -13.82
N TYR A 228 -9.58 -6.17 -12.96
CA TYR A 228 -10.37 -6.13 -11.73
C TYR A 228 -9.88 -5.09 -10.71
N ASN A 229 -8.61 -4.65 -10.78
CA ASN A 229 -8.08 -3.52 -10.01
C ASN A 229 -6.74 -3.06 -10.60
N PHE A 230 -6.75 -2.19 -11.61
CA PHE A 230 -5.51 -1.81 -12.30
C PHE A 230 -4.50 -1.12 -11.37
N HIS A 231 -4.97 -0.53 -10.27
CA HIS A 231 -4.10 0.09 -9.28
C HIS A 231 -3.14 -0.90 -8.64
N VAL A 232 -3.39 -2.23 -8.66
CA VAL A 232 -2.48 -3.22 -8.07
C VAL A 232 -1.28 -3.59 -8.97
N TRP A 233 -1.06 -2.88 -10.08
CA TRP A 233 0.06 -3.12 -11.00
C TRP A 233 1.45 -3.13 -10.35
N SER A 234 1.61 -2.45 -9.22
CA SER A 234 2.90 -2.42 -8.50
C SER A 234 3.20 -3.73 -7.77
N ILE A 235 2.22 -4.63 -7.56
CA ILE A 235 2.40 -5.87 -6.78
C ILE A 235 3.32 -6.88 -7.50
N PRO A 236 3.18 -7.14 -8.82
CA PRO A 236 4.16 -7.94 -9.56
C PRO A 236 5.58 -7.35 -9.50
N VAL A 237 5.70 -6.01 -9.61
CA VAL A 237 6.98 -5.30 -9.50
C VAL A 237 7.59 -5.48 -8.10
N GLU A 238 6.78 -5.35 -7.04
CA GLU A 238 7.15 -5.62 -5.65
C GLU A 238 7.66 -7.06 -5.47
N PHE A 239 7.01 -8.05 -6.09
CA PHE A 239 7.45 -9.43 -6.01
C PHE A 239 8.78 -9.67 -6.74
N ARG A 240 8.92 -9.18 -7.98
CA ARG A 240 10.16 -9.25 -8.77
C ARG A 240 11.32 -8.55 -8.05
N GLY A 241 11.09 -7.34 -7.53
CA GLY A 241 12.06 -6.58 -6.73
C GLY A 241 12.48 -7.34 -5.46
N SER A 242 11.54 -8.01 -4.78
CA SER A 242 11.86 -8.84 -3.61
C SER A 242 12.78 -10.00 -3.96
N ILE A 243 12.54 -10.68 -5.07
CA ILE A 243 13.39 -11.79 -5.53
C ILE A 243 14.79 -11.28 -5.84
N ILE A 244 14.93 -10.14 -6.52
CA ILE A 244 16.23 -9.51 -6.78
C ILE A 244 16.96 -9.24 -5.47
N ILE A 245 16.30 -8.65 -4.48
CA ILE A 245 16.90 -8.40 -3.16
C ILE A 245 17.41 -9.69 -2.52
N TYR A 246 16.59 -10.75 -2.46
CA TYR A 246 17.00 -12.01 -1.85
C TYR A 246 18.15 -12.67 -2.59
N THR A 247 18.14 -12.66 -3.93
CA THR A 247 19.23 -13.18 -4.76
C THR A 247 20.52 -12.41 -4.52
N VAL A 248 20.46 -11.08 -4.49
CA VAL A 248 21.64 -10.24 -4.28
C VAL A 248 22.20 -10.41 -2.86
N LEU A 249 21.35 -10.49 -1.84
CA LEU A 249 21.78 -10.76 -0.46
C LEU A 249 22.45 -12.12 -0.33
N ALA A 250 21.92 -13.16 -0.99
CA ALA A 250 22.54 -14.48 -1.02
C ALA A 250 23.90 -14.44 -1.74
N ALA A 251 23.95 -13.86 -2.94
CA ALA A 251 25.15 -13.76 -3.78
C ALA A 251 26.27 -12.96 -3.09
N PHE A 252 25.94 -11.84 -2.45
CA PHE A 252 26.92 -10.96 -1.82
C PHE A 252 27.14 -11.25 -0.33
N SER A 253 26.55 -12.32 0.20
CA SER A 253 26.61 -12.67 1.63
C SER A 253 28.06 -12.88 2.12
N ARG A 254 28.94 -13.38 1.26
CA ARG A 254 30.36 -13.66 1.58
C ARG A 254 31.33 -12.56 1.09
N CYS A 255 30.83 -11.54 0.41
CA CYS A 255 31.66 -10.44 -0.06
C CYS A 255 32.14 -9.58 1.12
N THR A 256 33.33 -9.00 0.97
CA THR A 256 33.77 -7.91 1.88
C THR A 256 32.77 -6.75 1.82
N VAL A 257 32.74 -5.91 2.86
CA VAL A 257 31.83 -4.75 2.92
C VAL A 257 32.00 -3.86 1.69
N SER A 258 33.24 -3.52 1.35
CA SER A 258 33.54 -2.67 0.18
C SER A 258 33.09 -3.33 -1.13
N ALA A 259 33.38 -4.62 -1.33
CA ALA A 259 32.97 -5.33 -2.53
C ALA A 259 31.44 -5.38 -2.65
N ARG A 260 30.72 -5.70 -1.56
CA ARG A 260 29.25 -5.73 -1.54
C ARG A 260 28.65 -4.37 -1.90
N LEU A 261 29.16 -3.28 -1.35
CA LEU A 261 28.70 -1.93 -1.66
C LEU A 261 28.95 -1.56 -3.13
N TRP A 262 30.16 -1.80 -3.65
CA TRP A 262 30.48 -1.52 -5.05
C TRP A 262 29.71 -2.39 -6.04
N CYS A 263 29.54 -3.67 -5.76
CA CYS A 263 28.71 -4.55 -6.60
C CYS A 263 27.24 -4.11 -6.58
N THR A 264 26.73 -3.65 -5.43
CA THR A 264 25.37 -3.09 -5.34
C THR A 264 25.23 -1.82 -6.18
N VAL A 265 26.21 -0.90 -6.09
CA VAL A 265 26.25 0.31 -6.94
C VAL A 265 26.32 -0.06 -8.43
N GLY A 266 27.14 -1.06 -8.79
CA GLY A 266 27.23 -1.57 -10.15
C GLY A 266 25.90 -2.13 -10.67
N LEU A 267 25.15 -2.84 -9.84
CA LEU A 267 23.81 -3.33 -10.20
C LEU A 267 22.79 -2.19 -10.34
N ILE A 268 22.82 -1.19 -9.46
CA ILE A 268 21.99 0.01 -9.58
C ILE A 268 22.30 0.72 -10.90
N PHE A 269 23.58 0.88 -11.24
CA PHE A 269 24.01 1.47 -12.51
C PHE A 269 23.51 0.64 -13.70
N TYR A 270 23.66 -0.67 -13.66
CA TYR A 270 23.17 -1.58 -14.70
C TYR A 270 21.66 -1.44 -14.94
N PHE A 271 20.86 -1.44 -13.87
CA PHE A 271 19.41 -1.30 -13.97
C PHE A 271 18.92 0.10 -14.35
N MET A 272 19.76 1.13 -14.21
CA MET A 272 19.39 2.51 -14.52
C MET A 272 19.91 2.98 -15.89
N TYR A 273 21.09 2.52 -16.30
CA TYR A 273 21.80 3.04 -17.47
C TYR A 273 21.99 2.01 -18.59
N ILE A 274 21.82 0.72 -18.31
CA ILE A 274 22.05 -0.35 -19.30
C ILE A 274 20.75 -1.08 -19.67
N THR A 275 19.86 -1.30 -18.69
CA THR A 275 18.57 -1.99 -18.90
C THR A 275 17.41 -1.15 -18.39
N ASP A 276 16.19 -1.44 -18.87
CA ASP A 276 14.96 -0.80 -18.38
C ASP A 276 14.53 -1.36 -17.02
N GLY A 277 15.34 -1.09 -16.00
CA GLY A 277 15.24 -1.67 -14.66
C GLY A 277 15.05 -0.64 -13.55
N ALA A 278 14.59 0.58 -13.86
CA ALA A 278 14.53 1.69 -12.90
C ALA A 278 13.83 1.31 -11.58
N HIS A 279 12.74 0.54 -11.65
CA HIS A 279 12.06 0.03 -10.45
C HIS A 279 13.00 -0.81 -9.57
N TYR A 280 13.76 -1.73 -10.16
CA TYR A 280 14.69 -2.61 -9.43
C TYR A 280 15.90 -1.86 -8.86
N ALA A 281 16.35 -0.82 -9.55
CA ALA A 281 17.34 0.11 -9.01
C ALA A 281 16.85 0.79 -7.71
N MET A 282 15.55 1.12 -7.60
CA MET A 282 14.96 1.67 -6.37
C MET A 282 15.00 0.66 -5.21
N PHE A 283 14.70 -0.62 -5.47
CA PHE A 283 14.84 -1.68 -4.45
C PHE A 283 16.27 -1.82 -3.95
N LEU A 284 17.24 -1.92 -4.87
CA LEU A 284 18.67 -2.00 -4.51
C LEU A 284 19.16 -0.76 -3.77
N THR A 285 18.59 0.41 -4.09
CA THR A 285 18.85 1.65 -3.37
C THR A 285 18.33 1.60 -1.94
N GLY A 286 17.15 1.03 -1.72
CA GLY A 286 16.67 0.72 -0.37
C GLY A 286 17.64 -0.19 0.40
N MET A 287 18.14 -1.24 -0.25
CA MET A 287 19.11 -2.17 0.33
C MET A 287 20.43 -1.49 0.71
N ILE A 288 21.01 -0.67 -0.18
CA ILE A 288 22.28 0.01 0.10
C ILE A 288 22.12 1.06 1.21
N LEU A 289 21.00 1.79 1.23
CA LEU A 289 20.66 2.70 2.33
C LEU A 289 20.59 1.96 3.67
N CYS A 290 19.98 0.77 3.68
CA CYS A 290 19.91 -0.07 4.87
C CYS A 290 21.30 -0.56 5.33
N ASP A 291 22.14 -1.01 4.41
CA ASP A 291 23.49 -1.48 4.73
C ASP A 291 24.34 -0.35 5.33
N LEU A 292 24.30 0.84 4.72
CA LEU A 292 24.98 2.03 5.23
C LEU A 292 24.46 2.47 6.60
N ASP A 293 23.14 2.43 6.83
CA ASP A 293 22.55 2.78 8.12
C ASP A 293 22.91 1.77 9.23
N LEU A 294 23.06 0.48 8.89
CA LEU A 294 23.54 -0.56 9.82
C LEU A 294 25.04 -0.42 10.11
N LEU A 295 25.86 -0.11 9.10
CA LEU A 295 27.28 0.18 9.27
C LEU A 295 27.51 1.42 10.14
N SER A 296 26.74 2.49 9.88
CA SER A 296 26.78 3.71 10.68
C SER A 296 26.46 3.48 12.15
N LEU A 297 25.52 2.57 12.47
CA LEU A 297 25.22 2.24 13.87
C LEU A 297 26.40 1.58 14.59
N LYS A 298 27.14 0.74 13.86
CA LYS A 298 28.29 0.00 14.40
C LYS A 298 29.58 0.82 14.39
N GLY A 299 29.52 2.09 13.97
CA GLY A 299 30.71 2.93 13.82
C GLY A 299 31.62 2.55 12.64
N ASN A 300 31.14 1.71 11.72
CA ASN A 300 31.92 1.12 10.62
C ASN A 300 31.54 1.73 9.26
N LEU A 301 31.16 3.01 9.23
CA LEU A 301 30.81 3.70 7.98
C LEU A 301 32.08 3.96 7.15
N PRO A 302 32.05 3.83 5.81
CA PRO A 302 33.22 4.12 4.98
C PRO A 302 33.76 5.55 5.18
N ASN A 303 35.08 5.69 5.31
CA ASN A 303 35.78 6.95 5.63
C ASN A 303 35.38 8.14 4.75
N PHE A 304 35.08 7.90 3.46
CA PHE A 304 34.65 8.94 2.53
C PHE A 304 33.41 9.71 3.01
N PHE A 305 32.48 9.05 3.72
CA PHE A 305 31.28 9.72 4.24
C PHE A 305 31.60 10.71 5.38
N HIS A 306 32.71 10.53 6.09
CA HIS A 306 33.10 11.42 7.19
C HIS A 306 33.47 12.82 6.70
N ILE A 307 33.93 12.94 5.45
CA ILE A 307 34.25 14.22 4.79
C ILE A 307 33.03 15.17 4.78
N PHE A 308 31.82 14.62 4.65
CA PHE A 308 30.58 15.40 4.59
C PHE A 308 29.98 15.73 5.96
N SER A 309 30.56 15.22 7.06
CA SER A 309 30.03 15.40 8.42
C SER A 309 29.79 16.87 8.81
N PRO A 310 30.69 17.83 8.51
CA PRO A 310 30.49 19.23 8.88
C PRO A 310 29.27 19.88 8.21
N HIS A 311 28.98 19.48 6.97
CA HIS A 311 27.91 20.07 6.15
C HIS A 311 26.65 19.20 6.10
N LYS A 312 26.57 18.15 6.93
CA LYS A 312 25.51 17.14 6.89
C LYS A 312 24.10 17.74 6.90
N LYS A 313 23.85 18.74 7.75
CA LYS A 313 22.54 19.41 7.83
C LYS A 313 22.19 20.09 6.51
N VAL A 314 23.09 20.92 5.99
CA VAL A 314 22.89 21.65 4.72
C VAL A 314 22.63 20.67 3.58
N ILE A 315 23.47 19.63 3.46
CA ILE A 315 23.31 18.58 2.44
C ILE A 315 21.93 17.91 2.56
N CYS A 316 21.50 17.55 3.78
CA CYS A 316 20.20 16.90 3.96
C CYS A 316 19.03 17.80 3.55
N TYR A 317 19.03 19.09 3.92
CA TYR A 317 17.96 20.00 3.50
C TYR A 317 17.99 20.26 2.00
N THR A 318 19.16 20.44 1.40
CA THR A 318 19.29 20.64 -0.06
C THR A 318 18.81 19.41 -0.83
N LEU A 319 19.25 18.21 -0.45
CA LEU A 319 18.78 16.97 -1.09
C LEU A 319 17.27 16.78 -0.91
N PHE A 320 16.71 17.14 0.25
CA PHE A 320 15.27 17.05 0.47
C PHE A 320 14.49 18.00 -0.46
N ILE A 321 14.95 19.25 -0.62
CA ILE A 321 14.34 20.23 -1.54
C ILE A 321 14.45 19.74 -3.00
N ILE A 322 15.62 19.24 -3.40
CA ILE A 322 15.81 18.65 -4.73
C ILE A 322 14.88 17.45 -4.92
N GLY A 323 14.75 16.58 -3.91
CA GLY A 323 13.85 15.43 -3.96
C GLY A 323 12.39 15.82 -4.12
N ILE A 324 11.94 16.86 -3.42
CA ILE A 324 10.59 17.43 -3.60
C ILE A 324 10.39 17.94 -5.03
N TYR A 325 11.37 18.66 -5.57
CA TYR A 325 11.29 19.20 -6.93
C TYR A 325 11.25 18.08 -7.98
N LEU A 326 12.19 17.14 -7.91
CA LEU A 326 12.29 16.00 -8.83
C LEU A 326 11.08 15.06 -8.75
N GLY A 327 10.50 14.93 -7.56
CA GLY A 327 9.28 14.18 -7.34
C GLY A 327 8.07 14.74 -8.11
N GLY A 328 8.12 16.04 -8.43
CA GLY A 328 7.15 16.74 -9.25
C GLY A 328 7.53 16.77 -10.73
N VAL A 329 8.07 15.68 -11.29
CA VAL A 329 8.32 15.54 -12.73
C VAL A 329 7.01 15.52 -13.54
N PRO A 330 6.93 16.22 -14.68
CA PRO A 330 5.83 16.07 -15.64
C PRO A 330 5.69 14.60 -16.06
N SER A 331 4.46 14.09 -16.11
CA SER A 331 4.22 12.66 -16.35
C SER A 331 3.02 12.37 -17.25
N PHE A 332 2.41 13.40 -17.84
CA PHE A 332 1.20 13.24 -18.63
C PHE A 332 1.41 12.37 -19.89
N LYS A 333 2.52 12.56 -20.60
CA LYS A 333 2.95 11.64 -21.68
C LYS A 333 4.38 11.18 -21.47
N GLN A 334 4.70 10.04 -22.09
CA GLN A 334 6.03 9.42 -22.08
C GLN A 334 7.01 10.07 -23.07
N GLU A 335 6.53 10.99 -23.90
CA GLU A 335 7.30 11.80 -24.85
C GLU A 335 8.25 12.75 -24.12
N TYR A 336 9.52 12.78 -24.53
CA TYR A 336 10.55 13.58 -23.85
C TYR A 336 10.39 15.08 -24.14
N GLU A 337 9.69 15.43 -25.22
CA GLU A 337 9.39 16.79 -25.66
C GLU A 337 8.64 17.58 -24.57
N ILE A 338 7.76 16.91 -23.80
CA ILE A 338 7.06 17.51 -22.67
C ILE A 338 8.01 18.13 -21.65
N LEU A 339 9.16 17.49 -21.39
CA LEU A 339 10.14 18.04 -20.45
C LEU A 339 10.84 19.29 -21.01
N GLN A 340 11.05 19.34 -22.32
CA GLN A 340 11.69 20.49 -22.98
C GLN A 340 10.77 21.71 -22.98
N GLU A 341 9.47 21.49 -23.18
CA GLU A 341 8.43 22.51 -23.18
C GLU A 341 8.01 22.95 -21.77
N SER A 342 8.26 22.10 -20.77
CA SER A 342 7.94 22.36 -19.37
C SER A 342 8.89 23.38 -18.72
N PRO A 343 8.39 24.52 -18.23
CA PRO A 343 9.20 25.48 -17.48
C PRO A 343 9.89 24.82 -16.27
N GLY A 344 11.20 25.07 -16.12
CA GLY A 344 12.03 24.46 -15.07
C GLY A 344 12.55 23.04 -15.37
N TRP A 345 12.07 22.38 -16.43
CA TRP A 345 12.47 21.00 -16.77
C TRP A 345 13.35 20.90 -18.02
N ARG A 346 13.44 21.96 -18.81
CA ARG A 346 14.20 21.99 -20.07
C ARG A 346 15.65 21.53 -19.96
N TRP A 347 16.37 21.94 -18.92
CA TRP A 347 17.75 21.50 -18.71
C TRP A 347 17.83 20.09 -18.16
N LEU A 348 16.81 19.67 -17.39
CA LEU A 348 16.76 18.34 -16.84
C LEU A 348 16.54 17.29 -17.92
N SER A 349 15.78 17.60 -18.97
CA SER A 349 15.43 16.66 -20.06
C SER A 349 16.63 15.94 -20.68
N VAL A 350 17.83 16.53 -20.61
CA VAL A 350 19.07 15.98 -21.19
C VAL A 350 19.70 14.87 -20.32
N PHE A 351 19.39 14.81 -19.02
CA PHE A 351 20.02 13.85 -18.10
C PHE A 351 19.39 12.46 -18.10
N LYS A 352 18.26 12.28 -18.78
CA LYS A 352 17.58 10.98 -18.85
C LYS A 352 18.46 9.94 -19.55
N PRO A 353 18.74 8.78 -18.93
CA PRO A 353 19.44 7.70 -19.60
C PRO A 353 18.58 7.08 -20.71
N GLN A 354 19.22 6.56 -21.76
CA GLN A 354 18.54 5.84 -22.85
C GLN A 354 17.76 4.62 -22.33
N ALA A 355 18.32 3.92 -21.34
CA ALA A 355 17.80 2.63 -20.89
C ALA A 355 16.43 2.71 -20.19
N VAL A 356 16.11 3.83 -19.54
CA VAL A 356 14.82 4.00 -18.85
C VAL A 356 13.81 4.53 -19.85
N PHE A 357 12.90 3.69 -20.34
CA PHE A 357 12.02 4.10 -21.44
C PHE A 357 11.08 5.24 -21.03
N ASP A 358 10.36 5.08 -19.91
CA ASP A 358 9.55 6.15 -19.32
C ASP A 358 10.42 7.03 -18.41
N TYR A 359 10.77 8.22 -18.91
CA TYR A 359 11.73 9.13 -18.29
C TYR A 359 11.38 9.52 -16.86
N LYS A 360 10.09 9.49 -16.47
CA LYS A 360 9.68 9.93 -15.14
C LYS A 360 10.32 9.07 -14.05
N TRP A 361 10.48 7.78 -14.30
CA TRP A 361 11.05 6.84 -13.32
C TRP A 361 12.49 7.17 -12.96
N PHE A 362 13.26 7.77 -13.87
CA PHE A 362 14.61 8.25 -13.58
C PHE A 362 14.61 9.38 -12.54
N TYR A 363 13.77 10.40 -12.71
CA TYR A 363 13.69 11.51 -11.75
C TYR A 363 13.04 11.08 -10.44
N LEU A 364 12.01 10.24 -10.51
CA LEU A 364 11.33 9.69 -9.33
C LEU A 364 12.21 8.75 -8.52
N TYR A 365 13.20 8.09 -9.13
CA TYR A 365 14.26 7.35 -8.44
C TYR A 365 15.12 8.28 -7.56
N TRP A 366 15.61 9.39 -8.12
CA TRP A 366 16.41 10.34 -7.36
C TRP A 366 15.59 11.02 -6.27
N ALA A 367 14.34 11.36 -6.57
CA ALA A 367 13.41 11.92 -5.62
C ALA A 367 13.18 10.98 -4.42
N SER A 368 12.86 9.70 -4.66
CA SER A 368 12.62 8.75 -3.57
C SER A 368 13.88 8.42 -2.78
N LEU A 369 15.05 8.30 -3.45
CA LEU A 369 16.34 8.17 -2.79
C LEU A 369 16.59 9.32 -1.82
N PHE A 370 16.49 10.56 -2.28
CA PHE A 370 16.74 11.73 -1.45
C PHE A 370 15.73 11.85 -0.31
N MET A 371 14.44 11.59 -0.56
CA MET A 371 13.43 11.63 0.50
C MET A 371 13.68 10.56 1.57
N VAL A 372 13.83 9.29 1.19
CA VAL A 372 14.03 8.19 2.16
C VAL A 372 15.35 8.37 2.92
N PHE A 373 16.40 8.87 2.28
CA PHE A 373 17.66 9.19 2.95
C PHE A 373 17.53 10.35 3.95
N THR A 374 16.88 11.44 3.58
CA THR A 374 16.88 12.68 4.38
C THR A 374 15.86 12.71 5.51
N ILE A 375 14.69 12.07 5.34
CA ILE A 375 13.61 12.05 6.35
C ILE A 375 14.08 11.67 7.76
N PRO A 376 14.79 10.54 7.99
CA PRO A 376 15.24 10.18 9.34
C PRO A 376 16.33 11.12 9.89
N ARG A 377 16.95 11.94 9.04
CA ARG A 377 18.03 12.88 9.37
C ARG A 377 17.52 14.29 9.67
N ILE A 378 16.27 14.60 9.31
CA ILE A 378 15.58 15.86 9.60
C ILE A 378 14.55 15.61 10.71
N SER A 379 14.80 16.15 11.91
CA SER A 379 14.05 15.80 13.13
C SER A 379 12.55 16.13 13.06
N THR A 380 12.18 17.23 12.40
CA THR A 380 10.79 17.63 12.20
C THR A 380 10.03 16.67 11.30
N LEU A 381 10.63 16.27 10.17
CA LEU A 381 10.05 15.30 9.24
C LEU A 381 9.96 13.91 9.87
N LYS A 382 11.03 13.46 10.54
CA LYS A 382 11.01 12.20 11.27
C LYS A 382 9.86 12.17 12.29
N ARG A 383 9.72 13.23 13.09
CA ARG A 383 8.64 13.37 14.08
C ARG A 383 7.25 13.37 13.44
N PHE A 384 7.10 14.01 12.28
CA PHE A 384 5.85 14.00 11.52
C PHE A 384 5.45 12.57 11.12
N PHE A 385 6.37 11.78 10.56
CA PHE A 385 6.07 10.40 10.18
C PHE A 385 5.95 9.45 11.38
N GLU A 386 6.59 9.75 12.51
CA GLU A 386 6.40 9.04 13.78
C GLU A 386 5.10 9.43 14.52
N TRP A 387 4.35 10.40 14.01
CA TRP A 387 3.09 10.83 14.61
C TRP A 387 2.00 9.77 14.46
N ARG A 388 1.06 9.74 15.43
CA ARG A 388 0.03 8.69 15.58
C ARG A 388 -0.81 8.50 14.32
N PHE A 389 -1.13 9.59 13.62
CA PHE A 389 -1.89 9.53 12.37
C PHE A 389 -1.11 8.80 11.26
N CYS A 390 0.16 9.15 11.04
CA CYS A 390 1.01 8.47 10.07
C CYS A 390 1.25 7.01 10.45
N GLN A 391 1.44 6.71 11.74
CA GLN A 391 1.59 5.33 12.23
C GLN A 391 0.33 4.50 12.01
N TYR A 392 -0.86 5.09 12.22
CA TYR A 392 -2.13 4.46 11.91
C TYR A 392 -2.24 4.15 10.41
N LEU A 393 -1.99 5.13 9.54
CA LEU A 393 -1.98 4.90 8.09
C LEU A 393 -0.95 3.83 7.71
N GLY A 394 0.21 3.83 8.35
CA GLY A 394 1.28 2.86 8.13
C GLY A 394 0.87 1.43 8.46
N LYS A 395 0.03 1.24 9.49
CA LYS A 395 -0.52 -0.07 9.88
C LYS A 395 -1.48 -0.62 8.82
N ILE A 396 -2.31 0.23 8.23
CA ILE A 396 -3.35 -0.20 7.27
C ILE A 396 -2.95 0.01 5.80
N SER A 397 -1.74 0.52 5.53
CA SER A 397 -1.37 1.06 4.23
C SER A 397 -1.52 0.06 3.08
N PHE A 398 -1.21 -1.22 3.32
CA PHE A 398 -1.34 -2.25 2.30
C PHE A 398 -2.81 -2.52 1.96
N ALA A 399 -3.65 -2.74 2.97
CA ALA A 399 -5.09 -2.90 2.76
C ALA A 399 -5.72 -1.64 2.14
N PHE A 400 -5.33 -0.45 2.59
CA PHE A 400 -5.77 0.83 2.04
C PHE A 400 -5.42 0.96 0.54
N TYR A 401 -4.20 0.55 0.17
CA TYR A 401 -3.78 0.45 -1.23
C TYR A 401 -4.62 -0.56 -2.03
N LEU A 402 -5.07 -1.67 -1.44
CA LEU A 402 -5.91 -2.63 -2.17
C LEU A 402 -7.34 -2.13 -2.36
N VAL A 403 -7.95 -1.54 -1.33
CA VAL A 403 -9.39 -1.21 -1.34
C VAL A 403 -9.72 0.14 -1.98
N HIS A 404 -8.78 1.09 -2.06
CA HIS A 404 -9.10 2.43 -2.58
C HIS A 404 -9.63 2.40 -4.03
N GLY A 405 -9.10 1.51 -4.87
CA GLY A 405 -9.57 1.34 -6.26
C GLY A 405 -11.03 0.89 -6.33
N PRO A 406 -11.38 -0.29 -5.77
CA PRO A 406 -12.78 -0.75 -5.70
C PRO A 406 -13.73 0.28 -5.08
N VAL A 407 -13.32 0.95 -4.00
CA VAL A 407 -14.15 1.98 -3.36
C VAL A 407 -14.33 3.20 -4.27
N LEU A 408 -13.29 3.63 -4.98
CA LEU A 408 -13.37 4.69 -5.98
C LEU A 408 -14.39 4.33 -7.07
N TRP A 409 -14.32 3.12 -7.64
CA TRP A 409 -15.18 2.72 -8.76
C TRP A 409 -16.62 2.38 -8.36
N ILE A 410 -16.88 2.02 -7.10
CA ILE A 410 -18.25 1.78 -6.61
C ILE A 410 -18.84 3.06 -6.01
N LEU A 411 -18.22 3.56 -4.94
CA LEU A 411 -18.77 4.62 -4.12
C LEU A 411 -18.34 6.00 -4.62
N GLY A 412 -17.05 6.17 -4.92
CA GLY A 412 -16.50 7.43 -5.39
C GLY A 412 -17.17 7.90 -6.69
N ASP A 413 -17.25 7.02 -7.68
CA ASP A 413 -17.87 7.22 -8.98
C ASP A 413 -19.29 7.80 -8.83
N ARG A 414 -20.15 7.13 -8.05
CA ARG A 414 -21.53 7.57 -7.78
C ARG A 414 -21.62 8.92 -7.08
N LEU A 415 -20.82 9.12 -6.04
CA LEU A 415 -20.84 10.37 -5.27
C LEU A 415 -20.31 11.55 -6.08
N TYR A 416 -19.30 11.35 -6.91
CA TYR A 416 -18.80 12.39 -7.79
C TYR A 416 -19.79 12.72 -8.91
N VAL A 417 -20.42 11.70 -9.52
CA VAL A 417 -21.48 11.90 -10.52
C VAL A 417 -22.65 12.68 -9.94
N ALA A 418 -23.04 12.37 -8.69
CA ALA A 418 -24.08 13.09 -7.99
C ALA A 418 -23.71 14.53 -7.62
N ALA A 419 -22.44 14.76 -7.26
CA ALA A 419 -21.88 16.09 -7.02
C ALA A 419 -21.68 16.92 -8.31
N GLY A 420 -21.85 16.31 -9.49
CA GLY A 420 -21.84 16.97 -10.79
C GLY A 420 -20.66 16.63 -11.71
N TRP A 421 -19.91 15.56 -11.45
CA TRP A 421 -18.83 15.06 -12.30
C TRP A 421 -19.29 13.85 -13.16
N SER A 422 -20.19 14.08 -14.11
CA SER A 422 -20.71 13.03 -15.00
C SER A 422 -19.89 12.86 -16.28
N ARG A 423 -19.80 11.63 -16.78
CA ARG A 423 -19.19 11.23 -18.06
C ARG A 423 -20.28 10.68 -18.97
N GLU A 424 -20.02 10.60 -20.28
CA GLU A 424 -20.98 10.04 -21.25
C GLU A 424 -21.43 8.62 -20.89
N VAL A 425 -20.50 7.78 -20.42
CA VAL A 425 -20.77 6.40 -19.97
C VAL A 425 -21.80 6.31 -18.82
N HIS A 426 -21.99 7.38 -18.04
CA HIS A 426 -22.96 7.39 -16.94
C HIS A 426 -24.40 7.63 -17.41
N GLY A 427 -24.60 8.25 -18.59
CA GLY A 427 -25.92 8.60 -19.10
C GLY A 427 -26.84 7.40 -19.27
N GLY A 428 -26.30 6.26 -19.72
CA GLY A 428 -27.05 5.01 -19.87
C GLY A 428 -27.09 4.14 -18.62
N ALA A 429 -26.05 4.20 -17.77
CA ALA A 429 -25.87 3.24 -16.69
C ALA A 429 -26.29 3.74 -15.30
N LEU A 430 -26.16 5.04 -15.03
CA LEU A 430 -26.46 5.65 -13.73
C LEU A 430 -27.31 6.94 -13.85
N PRO A 431 -28.41 6.97 -14.65
CA PRO A 431 -29.14 8.20 -14.90
C PRO A 431 -29.70 8.85 -13.62
N GLY A 432 -30.13 8.05 -12.64
CA GLY A 432 -30.66 8.55 -11.37
C GLY A 432 -29.62 9.16 -10.41
N TRP A 433 -28.32 8.97 -10.68
CA TRP A 433 -27.25 9.58 -9.89
C TRP A 433 -26.75 10.90 -10.48
N ILE A 434 -26.96 11.14 -11.78
CA ILE A 434 -26.40 12.32 -12.45
C ILE A 434 -26.99 13.59 -11.84
N ASN A 435 -26.10 14.46 -11.32
CA ASN A 435 -26.49 15.75 -10.72
C ASN A 435 -27.58 15.62 -9.65
N LEU A 436 -27.56 14.55 -8.84
CA LEU A 436 -28.52 14.37 -7.76
C LEU A 436 -28.38 15.45 -6.66
N PHE A 437 -27.16 15.89 -6.38
CA PHE A 437 -26.85 17.01 -5.48
C PHE A 437 -25.70 17.83 -6.06
N PRO A 438 -25.93 18.61 -7.12
CA PRO A 438 -24.85 19.30 -7.82
C PRO A 438 -24.19 20.32 -6.90
N LEU A 439 -22.87 20.25 -6.81
CA LEU A 439 -22.06 21.12 -5.96
C LEU A 439 -21.23 22.07 -6.81
N SER A 440 -20.84 23.20 -6.22
CA SER A 440 -20.02 24.19 -6.91
C SER A 440 -18.65 23.62 -7.30
N LYS A 441 -18.29 23.79 -8.57
CA LYS A 441 -16.95 23.54 -9.12
C LYS A 441 -16.05 24.79 -9.05
N ALA A 442 -16.50 25.86 -8.40
CA ALA A 442 -15.68 27.05 -8.20
C ALA A 442 -14.57 26.79 -7.18
N GLY A 443 -13.42 27.43 -7.39
CA GLY A 443 -12.28 27.36 -6.49
C GLY A 443 -10.97 27.02 -7.20
N PRO A 444 -9.89 26.84 -6.42
CA PRO A 444 -8.60 26.39 -6.96
C PRO A 444 -8.75 24.98 -7.53
N LEU A 445 -8.11 24.72 -8.68
CA LEU A 445 -8.04 23.38 -9.27
C LEU A 445 -7.57 22.36 -8.22
N GLY A 446 -8.33 21.28 -8.04
CA GLY A 446 -8.00 20.24 -7.06
C GLY A 446 -8.64 20.43 -5.68
N LEU A 447 -9.21 21.61 -5.39
CA LEU A 447 -9.80 21.97 -4.09
C LEU A 447 -11.27 22.42 -4.21
N GLU A 448 -11.94 22.05 -5.30
CA GLU A 448 -13.34 22.40 -5.53
C GLU A 448 -14.26 21.71 -4.51
N LEU A 449 -15.32 22.40 -4.09
CA LEU A 449 -16.28 21.85 -3.12
C LEU A 449 -16.94 20.56 -3.61
N SER A 450 -17.26 20.49 -4.91
CA SER A 450 -17.78 19.29 -5.55
C SER A 450 -16.81 18.10 -5.57
N PHE A 451 -15.52 18.33 -5.35
CA PHE A 451 -14.52 17.28 -5.18
C PHE A 451 -14.31 16.94 -3.70
N LEU A 452 -14.18 17.95 -2.84
CA LEU A 452 -13.85 17.78 -1.43
C LEU A 452 -15.00 17.22 -0.57
N LEU A 453 -16.24 17.67 -0.79
CA LEU A 453 -17.38 17.24 0.03
C LEU A 453 -17.68 15.73 -0.06
N PRO A 454 -17.62 15.08 -1.25
CA PRO A 454 -17.70 13.62 -1.33
C PRO A 454 -16.70 12.88 -0.44
N HIS A 455 -15.50 13.42 -0.20
CA HIS A 455 -14.49 12.78 0.66
C HIS A 455 -14.87 12.73 2.13
N ILE A 456 -15.85 13.52 2.59
CA ILE A 456 -16.42 13.38 3.95
C ILE A 456 -17.02 11.98 4.14
N ILE A 457 -17.49 11.35 3.05
CA ILE A 457 -18.03 9.99 3.06
C ILE A 457 -16.98 9.00 2.56
N ILE A 458 -16.37 9.27 1.40
CA ILE A 458 -15.49 8.31 0.72
C ILE A 458 -14.29 7.95 1.60
N LEU A 459 -13.55 8.93 2.11
CA LEU A 459 -12.30 8.66 2.82
C LEU A 459 -12.53 7.85 4.12
N PRO A 460 -13.49 8.22 5.00
CA PRO A 460 -13.80 7.39 6.17
C PRO A 460 -14.22 5.96 5.82
N VAL A 461 -15.04 5.77 4.78
CA VAL A 461 -15.44 4.43 4.31
C VAL A 461 -14.22 3.65 3.81
N THR A 462 -13.33 4.26 3.04
CA THR A 462 -12.12 3.59 2.55
C THR A 462 -11.19 3.21 3.70
N LEU A 463 -10.97 4.10 4.68
CA LEU A 463 -10.14 3.81 5.86
C LEU A 463 -10.76 2.70 6.72
N TRP A 464 -12.08 2.71 6.90
CA TRP A 464 -12.80 1.68 7.62
C TRP A 464 -12.70 0.30 6.94
N LEU A 465 -12.92 0.23 5.63
CA LEU A 465 -12.74 -1.00 4.86
C LEU A 465 -11.27 -1.47 4.90
N ALA A 466 -10.31 -0.54 4.84
CA ALA A 466 -8.90 -0.88 4.98
C ALA A 466 -8.60 -1.52 6.34
N GLU A 467 -9.17 -1.03 7.45
CA GLU A 467 -9.03 -1.68 8.76
C GLU A 467 -9.59 -3.10 8.79
N ILE A 468 -10.76 -3.31 8.19
CA ILE A 468 -11.39 -4.64 8.10
C ILE A 468 -10.49 -5.58 7.31
N VAL A 469 -10.05 -5.16 6.11
CA VAL A 469 -9.16 -5.96 5.27
C VAL A 469 -7.83 -6.22 5.96
N THR A 470 -7.27 -5.25 6.68
CA THR A 470 -6.05 -5.48 7.48
C THR A 470 -6.27 -6.57 8.53
N ARG A 471 -7.37 -6.50 9.28
CA ARG A 471 -7.67 -7.41 10.40
C ARG A 471 -8.03 -8.83 9.93
N TYR A 472 -8.79 -8.95 8.85
CA TYR A 472 -9.41 -10.21 8.44
C TYR A 472 -8.76 -10.88 7.23
N ILE A 473 -7.94 -10.15 6.46
CA ILE A 473 -7.31 -10.67 5.24
C ILE A 473 -5.79 -10.55 5.33
N ASP A 474 -5.27 -9.34 5.54
CA ASP A 474 -3.81 -9.08 5.53
C ASP A 474 -3.09 -9.79 6.69
N GLU A 475 -3.42 -9.46 7.95
CA GLU A 475 -2.77 -10.09 9.11
C GLU A 475 -2.93 -11.63 9.13
N PRO A 476 -4.12 -12.20 8.81
CA PRO A 476 -4.26 -13.65 8.65
C PRO A 476 -3.42 -14.23 7.52
N SER A 477 -3.26 -13.56 6.37
CA SER A 477 -2.40 -14.04 5.28
C SER A 477 -0.92 -14.17 5.71
N VAL A 478 -0.46 -13.26 6.57
CA VAL A 478 0.87 -13.29 7.17
C VAL A 478 1.04 -14.50 8.10
N ARG A 479 0.02 -14.80 8.91
CA ARG A 479 0.00 -15.95 9.82
C ARG A 479 -0.13 -17.27 9.06
N PHE A 480 -1.00 -17.32 8.06
CA PHE A 480 -1.24 -18.48 7.21
C PHE A 480 0.02 -18.86 6.44
N SER A 481 0.69 -17.91 5.80
CA SER A 481 1.97 -18.17 5.10
C SER A 481 3.06 -18.68 6.06
N GLN A 482 3.10 -18.18 7.31
CA GLN A 482 4.02 -18.66 8.33
C GLN A 482 3.70 -20.09 8.77
N TRP A 483 2.42 -20.39 8.98
CA TRP A 483 1.95 -21.72 9.34
C TRP A 483 2.24 -22.73 8.24
N LEU A 484 1.95 -22.40 6.98
CA LEU A 484 2.22 -23.26 5.83
C LEU A 484 3.71 -23.58 5.71
N TYR A 485 4.58 -22.58 5.91
CA TYR A 485 6.02 -22.81 5.91
C TYR A 485 6.46 -23.78 7.02
N ARG A 486 5.92 -23.64 8.23
CA ARG A 486 6.24 -24.54 9.36
C ARG A 486 5.83 -25.98 9.08
N LEU A 487 4.71 -26.21 8.38
CA LEU A 487 4.29 -27.56 7.98
C LEU A 487 5.27 -28.25 7.02
N THR A 488 6.06 -27.47 6.27
CA THR A 488 7.07 -28.01 5.35
C THR A 488 8.40 -28.33 6.02
N GLN A 489 8.57 -27.95 7.29
CA GLN A 489 9.78 -28.21 8.06
C GLN A 489 9.59 -29.47 8.89
N SER A 490 10.63 -30.31 8.97
CA SER A 490 10.65 -31.42 9.92
C SER A 490 10.49 -30.87 11.34
N THR A 491 9.49 -31.36 12.07
CA THR A 491 9.37 -31.10 13.51
C THR A 491 10.66 -31.57 14.18
N PRO A 492 11.33 -30.72 14.97
CA PRO A 492 12.53 -31.12 15.69
C PRO A 492 12.27 -32.25 16.67
#